data_AF-A0A4Q3UP49-F1
#
_entry.id   AF-A0A4Q3UP49-F1
#
_cell.length_a   1.000
_cell.length_b   1.000
_cell.length_c   1.000
_cell.angle_alpha   90.00
_cell.angle_beta   90.00
_cell.angle_gamma   90.00
#
_symmetry.space_group_name_H-M   'P 1'
#
loop_
_entity.id
_entity.type
_entity.pdbx_description
1 polymer ?
#
loop_
_entity_poly.entity_id
_entity_poly.type
_entity_poly.pdbx_seq_one_letter_code
_entity_poly.pdbx_strand_id
1 'polypeptide(L)'
;MDETGTEIRRLQDCISGLMSLLALPSLWDGRDPLSILRTLLDMLARMLALDLAYARLDNGETAPMLELARSEHLPDIARRASEVGAAIAPWLLAQHSGVPYVVPNPFEQGDLRVTHLWLGARKEVGVLLAASRRPGFPSATETLLLRVAANQAMVELQRAELAITRQRAEL
;
A
#
# COMPACT_ATOMS: atom_id res chain seq x y z
N MET A 1 -12.65 33.53 -5.33
CA MET A 1 -12.11 32.15 -5.46
C MET A 1 -10.68 32.21 -4.98
N ASP A 2 -10.38 31.53 -3.86
CA ASP A 2 -9.03 31.47 -3.28
C ASP A 2 -8.30 30.22 -3.79
N GLU A 3 -8.09 30.19 -5.10
CA GLU A 3 -7.42 29.09 -5.81
C GLU A 3 -5.96 28.93 -5.35
N THR A 4 -5.32 30.07 -5.07
CA THR A 4 -3.96 30.13 -4.53
C THR A 4 -3.87 29.50 -3.13
N GLY A 5 -4.80 29.80 -2.22
CA GLY A 5 -4.84 29.21 -0.89
C GLY A 5 -5.07 27.70 -0.92
N THR A 6 -5.91 27.21 -1.84
CA THR A 6 -6.13 25.76 -2.01
C THR A 6 -4.89 25.04 -2.54
N GLU A 7 -4.17 25.64 -3.50
CA GLU A 7 -2.97 25.02 -4.06
C GLU A 7 -1.79 25.01 -3.07
N ILE A 8 -1.62 26.09 -2.29
CA ILE A 8 -0.62 26.13 -1.21
C ILE A 8 -0.88 25.03 -0.19
N ARG A 9 -2.13 24.84 0.24
CA ARG A 9 -2.49 23.79 1.20
C ARG A 9 -2.21 22.40 0.64
N ARG A 10 -2.57 22.16 -0.61
CA ARG A 10 -2.30 20.90 -1.31
C ARG A 10 -0.80 20.59 -1.38
N LEU A 11 0.04 21.59 -1.66
CA LEU A 11 1.48 21.43 -1.68
C LEU A 11 2.05 21.16 -0.28
N GLN A 12 1.55 21.86 0.75
CA GLN A 12 1.94 21.62 2.14
C GLN A 12 1.59 20.19 2.60
N ASP A 13 0.41 19.70 2.26
CA ASP A 13 -0.03 18.34 2.56
C ASP A 13 0.84 17.32 1.82
N CYS A 14 1.17 17.58 0.55
CA CYS A 14 2.10 16.76 -0.23
C CYS A 14 3.48 16.67 0.43
N ILE A 15 4.08 17.81 0.77
CA ILE A 15 5.41 17.87 1.39
C ILE A 15 5.40 17.16 2.75
N SER A 16 4.36 17.37 3.55
CA SER A 16 4.23 16.72 4.86
C SER A 16 4.09 15.19 4.73
N GLY A 17 3.33 14.73 3.74
CA GLY A 17 3.22 13.32 3.40
C GLY A 17 4.56 12.73 2.96
N LEU A 18 5.29 13.43 2.08
CA LEU A 18 6.63 13.00 1.62
C LEU A 18 7.63 12.93 2.78
N MET A 19 7.66 13.93 3.65
CA MET A 19 8.53 13.93 4.84
C MET A 19 8.23 12.76 5.78
N SER A 20 6.94 12.46 5.97
CA SER A 20 6.52 11.32 6.80
C SER A 20 6.97 9.99 6.20
N LEU A 21 6.81 9.81 4.89
CA LEU A 21 7.28 8.62 4.17
C LEU A 21 8.80 8.51 4.22
N LEU A 22 9.54 9.60 3.97
CA LEU A 22 11.01 9.62 4.00
C LEU A 22 11.60 9.36 5.40
N ALA A 23 10.83 9.53 6.47
CA ALA A 23 11.25 9.14 7.81
C ALA A 23 11.06 7.64 8.09
N LEU A 24 10.19 6.94 7.36
CA LEU A 24 9.85 5.53 7.61
C LEU A 24 11.04 4.56 7.63
N PRO A 25 12.05 4.66 6.73
CA PRO A 25 13.19 3.75 6.76
C PRO A 25 13.91 3.69 8.11
N SER A 26 13.96 4.81 8.84
CA SER A 26 14.56 4.85 10.18
C SER A 26 13.77 4.06 11.24
N LEU A 27 12.48 3.85 11.03
CA LEU A 27 11.59 3.08 11.91
C LEU A 27 11.62 1.58 11.62
N TRP A 28 12.11 1.19 10.44
CA TRP A 28 12.08 -0.17 9.91
C TRP A 28 13.40 -0.93 10.05
N ASP A 29 14.44 -0.28 10.60
CA ASP A 29 15.75 -0.91 10.78
C ASP A 29 15.64 -2.24 11.55
N GLY A 30 16.12 -3.32 10.93
CA GLY A 30 16.08 -4.68 11.46
C GLY A 30 14.69 -5.30 11.64
N ARG A 31 13.61 -4.70 11.11
CA ARG A 31 12.26 -5.27 11.20
C ARG A 31 12.00 -6.36 10.17
N ASP A 32 11.16 -7.31 10.55
CA ASP A 32 10.67 -8.35 9.64
C ASP A 32 9.75 -7.76 8.54
N PRO A 33 9.66 -8.41 7.37
CA PRO A 33 8.83 -7.96 6.24
C PRO A 33 7.37 -7.62 6.58
N LEU A 34 6.76 -8.38 7.51
CA LEU A 34 5.37 -8.16 7.93
C LEU A 34 5.22 -6.89 8.75
N SER A 35 6.17 -6.60 9.63
CA SER A 35 6.18 -5.35 10.38
C SER A 35 6.35 -4.11 9.50
N ILE A 36 7.17 -4.20 8.44
CA ILE A 36 7.35 -3.13 7.44
C ILE A 36 6.02 -2.83 6.73
N LEU A 37 5.41 -3.86 6.13
CA LEU A 37 4.16 -3.71 5.39
C LEU A 37 3.00 -3.24 6.27
N ARG A 38 2.89 -3.74 7.49
CA ARG A 38 1.87 -3.30 8.45
C ARG A 38 1.98 -1.81 8.74
N THR A 39 3.19 -1.34 9.07
CA THR A 39 3.43 0.08 9.38
C THR A 39 3.12 0.96 8.17
N LEU A 40 3.51 0.52 6.97
CA LEU A 40 3.20 1.23 5.73
C LEU A 40 1.69 1.35 5.51
N LEU A 41 0.95 0.24 5.63
CA LEU A 41 -0.50 0.21 5.42
C LEU A 41 -1.23 1.08 6.44
N ASP A 42 -0.87 0.99 7.72
CA ASP A 42 -1.46 1.80 8.79
C ASP A 42 -1.24 3.29 8.53
N MET A 43 -0.03 3.66 8.07
CA MET A 43 0.28 5.05 7.72
C MET A 43 -0.51 5.51 6.49
N LEU A 44 -0.51 4.75 5.40
CA LEU A 44 -1.20 5.14 4.16
C LEU A 44 -2.71 5.23 4.33
N ALA A 45 -3.31 4.29 5.08
CA ALA A 45 -4.74 4.29 5.35
C ALA A 45 -5.17 5.61 6.02
N ARG A 46 -4.42 6.03 7.04
CA ARG A 46 -4.68 7.29 7.75
C ARG A 46 -4.32 8.53 6.93
N MET A 47 -3.15 8.53 6.30
CA MET A 47 -2.61 9.68 5.56
C MET A 47 -3.49 10.06 4.38
N LEU A 48 -4.04 9.07 3.68
CA LEU A 48 -4.82 9.27 2.45
C LEU A 48 -6.33 9.07 2.66
N ALA A 49 -6.76 8.85 3.91
CA ALA A 49 -8.14 8.51 4.29
C ALA A 49 -8.72 7.40 3.42
N LEU A 50 -8.02 6.25 3.38
CA LEU A 50 -8.40 5.11 2.55
C LEU A 50 -9.53 4.32 3.21
N ASP A 51 -10.55 3.98 2.42
CA ASP A 51 -11.61 3.06 2.82
C ASP A 51 -11.08 1.62 2.92
N LEU A 52 -10.12 1.26 2.07
CA LEU A 52 -9.43 -0.02 2.09
C LEU A 52 -7.98 0.14 1.60
N ALA A 53 -7.04 -0.32 2.40
CA ALA A 53 -5.65 -0.51 2.01
C ALA A 53 -5.31 -2.00 2.11
N TYR A 54 -4.59 -2.51 1.12
CA TYR A 54 -4.23 -3.92 1.06
C TYR A 54 -2.80 -4.07 0.57
N ALA A 55 -2.06 -5.01 1.16
CA ALA A 55 -0.77 -5.42 0.64
C ALA A 55 -0.64 -6.94 0.69
N ARG A 56 0.10 -7.44 -0.30
CA ARG A 56 0.51 -8.82 -0.38
C ARG A 56 1.97 -8.90 -0.74
N LEU A 57 2.69 -9.80 -0.08
CA LEU A 57 4.04 -10.19 -0.44
C LEU A 57 4.04 -11.67 -0.79
N ASP A 58 4.57 -11.97 -1.97
CA ASP A 58 4.71 -13.34 -2.46
C ASP A 58 6.10 -13.83 -2.06
N ASN A 59 6.19 -14.56 -0.94
CA ASN A 59 7.47 -14.97 -0.32
C ASN A 59 8.11 -16.22 -0.99
N GLY A 60 7.82 -16.46 -2.28
CA GLY A 60 8.25 -17.66 -3.01
C GLY A 60 7.51 -18.94 -2.62
N GLU A 61 7.88 -20.07 -3.25
CA GLU A 61 7.13 -21.35 -3.17
C GLU A 61 7.16 -22.01 -1.78
N THR A 62 8.13 -21.68 -0.93
CA THR A 62 8.39 -22.34 0.36
C THR A 62 7.86 -21.60 1.58
N ALA A 63 7.38 -20.36 1.43
CA ALA A 63 6.88 -19.55 2.54
C ALA A 63 5.43 -19.13 2.30
N PRO A 64 4.60 -19.04 3.36
CA PRO A 64 3.23 -18.58 3.23
C PRO A 64 3.18 -17.16 2.67
N MET A 65 2.25 -16.95 1.75
CA MET A 65 1.92 -15.64 1.21
C MET A 65 1.50 -14.72 2.35
N LEU A 66 2.09 -13.53 2.38
CA LEU A 66 1.84 -12.57 3.44
C LEU A 66 0.79 -11.58 2.98
N GLU A 67 -0.39 -11.61 3.59
CA GLU A 67 -1.51 -10.72 3.24
C GLU A 67 -1.88 -9.81 4.41
N LEU A 68 -2.07 -8.53 4.14
CA LEU A 68 -2.51 -7.53 5.10
C LEU A 68 -3.60 -6.66 4.49
N ALA A 69 -4.66 -6.43 5.26
CA ALA A 69 -5.71 -5.49 4.92
C ALA A 69 -5.94 -4.50 6.07
N ARG A 70 -6.30 -3.26 5.72
CA ARG A 70 -6.66 -2.19 6.66
C ARG A 70 -7.85 -1.41 6.12
N SER A 71 -8.75 -1.05 7.03
CA SER A 71 -9.91 -0.22 6.77
C SER A 71 -10.30 0.44 8.09
N GLU A 72 -10.63 1.72 8.06
CA GLU A 72 -11.21 2.39 9.24
C GLU A 72 -12.70 2.09 9.41
N HIS A 73 -13.37 1.62 8.35
CA HIS A 73 -14.81 1.35 8.34
C HIS A 73 -15.16 -0.11 8.62
N LEU A 74 -14.20 -1.03 8.44
CA LEU A 74 -14.39 -2.47 8.61
C LEU A 74 -13.37 -3.02 9.63
N PRO A 75 -13.69 -3.04 10.94
CA PRO A 75 -12.77 -3.47 11.99
C PRO A 75 -12.23 -4.90 11.78
N ASP A 76 -13.06 -5.80 11.24
CA ASP A 76 -12.69 -7.20 11.01
C ASP A 76 -11.82 -7.42 9.77
N ILE A 77 -11.61 -6.39 8.93
CA ILE A 77 -10.92 -6.55 7.64
C ILE A 77 -9.49 -7.07 7.83
N ALA A 78 -8.82 -6.65 8.91
CA ALA A 78 -7.46 -7.06 9.20
C ALA A 78 -7.34 -8.58 9.44
N ARG A 79 -8.38 -9.21 10.01
CA ARG A 79 -8.45 -10.66 10.22
C ARG A 79 -8.85 -11.42 8.95
N ARG A 80 -9.44 -10.73 7.99
CA ARG A 80 -9.98 -11.27 6.73
C ARG A 80 -9.09 -10.95 5.53
N ALA A 81 -7.80 -10.67 5.75
CA ALA A 81 -6.89 -10.25 4.69
C ALA A 81 -6.87 -11.21 3.48
N SER A 82 -6.96 -12.52 3.70
CA SER A 82 -7.01 -13.50 2.61
C SER A 82 -8.32 -13.47 1.81
N GLU A 83 -9.46 -13.24 2.48
CA GLU A 83 -10.74 -13.01 1.79
C GLU A 83 -10.67 -11.73 0.94
N VAL A 84 -9.96 -10.70 1.44
CA VAL A 84 -9.71 -9.49 0.66
C VAL A 84 -8.88 -9.79 -0.57
N GLY A 85 -7.76 -10.50 -0.40
CA GLY A 85 -6.89 -10.93 -1.49
C GLY A 85 -7.66 -11.68 -2.59
N ALA A 86 -8.53 -12.62 -2.21
CA ALA A 86 -9.37 -13.36 -3.13
C ALA A 86 -10.37 -12.45 -3.88
N ALA A 87 -11.00 -11.49 -3.18
CA ALA A 87 -11.97 -10.58 -3.77
C ALA A 87 -11.34 -9.60 -4.78
N ILE A 88 -10.10 -9.15 -4.53
CA ILE A 88 -9.42 -8.18 -5.40
C ILE A 88 -8.61 -8.83 -6.53
N ALA A 89 -8.32 -10.14 -6.45
CA ALA A 89 -7.49 -10.84 -7.43
C ALA A 89 -7.95 -10.64 -8.89
N PRO A 90 -9.25 -10.68 -9.22
CA PRO A 90 -9.71 -10.38 -10.58
C PRO A 90 -9.34 -8.98 -11.06
N TRP A 91 -9.30 -7.99 -10.15
CA TRP A 91 -8.95 -6.61 -10.50
C TRP A 91 -7.46 -6.48 -10.84
N LEU A 92 -6.60 -7.19 -10.10
CA LEU A 92 -5.16 -7.20 -10.33
C LEU A 92 -4.78 -7.84 -11.68
N LEU A 93 -5.59 -8.78 -12.16
CA LEU A 93 -5.41 -9.44 -13.45
C LEU A 93 -5.92 -8.58 -14.62
N ALA A 94 -7.06 -7.91 -14.44
CA ALA A 94 -7.71 -7.15 -15.51
C ALA A 94 -7.13 -5.74 -15.70
N GLN A 95 -6.61 -5.12 -14.63
CA GLN A 95 -6.30 -3.70 -14.60
C GLN A 95 -4.80 -3.40 -14.63
N HIS A 96 -4.45 -2.22 -15.14
CA HIS A 96 -3.07 -1.77 -15.23
C HIS A 96 -2.61 -1.12 -13.91
N SER A 97 -1.43 -1.51 -13.43
CA SER A 97 -0.82 -0.91 -12.24
C SER A 97 -0.62 0.59 -12.41
N GLY A 98 -0.96 1.35 -11.37
CA GLY A 98 -0.85 2.80 -11.32
C GLY A 98 -1.92 3.56 -12.10
N VAL A 99 -2.86 2.86 -12.75
CA VAL A 99 -4.03 3.46 -13.39
C VAL A 99 -5.24 3.24 -12.48
N PRO A 100 -5.96 4.29 -12.08
CA PRO A 100 -7.11 4.13 -11.22
C PRO A 100 -8.34 3.62 -11.98
N TYR A 101 -9.19 2.86 -11.30
CA TYR A 101 -10.40 2.29 -11.84
C TYR A 101 -11.51 2.18 -10.79
N VAL A 102 -12.76 2.00 -11.24
CA VAL A 102 -13.93 1.89 -10.37
C VAL A 102 -14.43 0.46 -10.37
N VAL A 103 -14.75 -0.07 -9.18
CA VAL A 103 -15.34 -1.41 -8.98
C VAL A 103 -16.43 -1.34 -7.91
N PRO A 104 -17.42 -2.24 -7.95
CA PRO A 104 -18.32 -2.43 -6.81
C PRO A 104 -17.52 -2.80 -5.56
N ASN A 105 -17.86 -2.22 -4.41
CA ASN A 105 -17.24 -2.59 -3.15
C ASN A 105 -17.65 -4.03 -2.78
N PRO A 106 -16.72 -4.99 -2.67
CA PRO A 106 -17.07 -6.37 -2.35
C PRO A 106 -17.42 -6.58 -0.87
N PHE A 107 -17.18 -5.59 0.00
CA PHE A 107 -17.39 -5.70 1.45
C PHE A 107 -18.55 -4.85 1.97
N GLU A 108 -18.99 -3.83 1.22
CA GLU A 108 -20.04 -2.89 1.61
C GLU A 108 -20.84 -2.43 0.38
N GLN A 109 -21.85 -1.58 0.56
CA GLN A 109 -22.59 -1.00 -0.56
C GLN A 109 -21.82 0.15 -1.23
N GLY A 110 -22.03 0.31 -2.54
CA GLY A 110 -21.49 1.38 -3.37
C GLY A 110 -20.21 0.98 -4.11
N ASP A 111 -19.57 1.98 -4.72
CA ASP A 111 -18.40 1.79 -5.56
C ASP A 111 -17.12 2.24 -4.85
N LEU A 112 -16.01 1.56 -5.15
CA LEU A 112 -14.66 1.95 -4.76
C LEU A 112 -13.87 2.42 -5.98
N ARG A 113 -13.17 3.55 -5.82
CA ARG A 113 -12.06 3.93 -6.71
C ARG A 113 -10.80 3.28 -6.18
N VAL A 114 -10.14 2.51 -7.03
CA VAL A 114 -9.03 1.65 -6.68
C VAL A 114 -7.83 1.99 -7.53
N THR A 115 -6.64 1.97 -6.93
CA THR A 115 -5.36 1.92 -7.65
C THR A 115 -4.48 0.87 -6.98
N HIS A 116 -3.63 0.21 -7.77
CA HIS A 116 -2.66 -0.73 -7.24
C HIS A 116 -1.28 -0.50 -7.85
N LEU A 117 -0.25 -0.83 -7.09
CA LEU A 117 1.15 -0.76 -7.48
C LEU A 117 1.81 -2.09 -7.18
N TRP A 118 2.59 -2.61 -8.13
CA TRP A 118 3.45 -3.75 -7.87
C TRP A 118 4.63 -3.32 -6.99
N LEU A 119 4.95 -4.13 -5.98
CA LEU A 119 6.12 -3.96 -5.13
C LEU A 119 7.29 -4.62 -5.84
N GLY A 120 8.07 -3.85 -6.59
CA GLY A 120 9.27 -4.34 -7.29
C GLY A 120 9.14 -4.38 -8.81
N ALA A 121 10.24 -4.74 -9.47
CA ALA A 121 10.36 -4.71 -10.94
C ALA A 121 9.61 -5.85 -11.64
N ARG A 122 9.24 -6.91 -10.92
CA ARG A 122 8.46 -8.04 -11.42
C ARG A 122 7.11 -8.11 -10.71
N LYS A 123 6.06 -8.51 -11.43
CA LYS A 123 4.69 -8.58 -10.91
C LYS A 123 4.55 -9.60 -9.76
N GLU A 124 5.50 -10.53 -9.66
CA GLU A 124 5.46 -11.66 -8.73
C GLU A 124 6.03 -11.37 -7.33
N VAL A 125 6.49 -10.14 -7.04
CA VAL A 125 7.13 -9.86 -5.74
C VAL A 125 6.10 -9.44 -4.69
N GLY A 126 5.10 -8.66 -5.09
CA GLY A 126 4.02 -8.25 -4.20
C GLY A 126 3.19 -7.12 -4.79
N VAL A 127 2.12 -6.75 -4.10
CA VAL A 127 1.20 -5.68 -4.51
C VAL A 127 0.83 -4.81 -3.32
N LEU A 128 0.68 -3.52 -3.58
CA LEU A 128 0.04 -2.53 -2.71
C LEU A 128 -1.21 -2.02 -3.43
N LEU A 129 -2.37 -2.14 -2.81
CA LEU A 129 -3.64 -1.62 -3.31
C LEU A 129 -4.17 -0.58 -2.33
N ALA A 130 -4.66 0.52 -2.88
CA ALA A 130 -5.33 1.58 -2.15
C ALA A 130 -6.68 1.87 -2.80
N ALA A 131 -7.71 1.98 -1.96
CA ALA A 131 -9.07 2.22 -2.41
C ALA A 131 -9.77 3.27 -1.55
N SER A 132 -10.56 4.12 -2.21
CA SER A 132 -11.43 5.07 -1.54
C SER A 132 -12.74 5.28 -2.31
N ARG A 133 -13.81 5.60 -1.59
CA ARG A 133 -15.10 6.02 -2.18
C ARG A 133 -15.05 7.48 -2.65
N ARG A 134 -14.08 8.27 -2.17
CA ARG A 134 -13.99 9.70 -2.44
C ARG A 134 -13.89 9.98 -3.95
N PRO A 135 -14.77 10.84 -4.50
CA PRO A 135 -14.66 11.28 -5.88
C PRO A 135 -13.28 11.89 -6.16
N GLY A 136 -12.68 11.53 -7.29
CA GLY A 136 -11.37 12.04 -7.71
C GLY A 136 -10.16 11.33 -7.08
N PHE A 137 -10.37 10.31 -6.25
CA PHE A 137 -9.27 9.46 -5.78
C PHE A 137 -8.75 8.51 -6.89
N PRO A 138 -7.43 8.25 -6.96
CA PRO A 138 -6.37 9.03 -6.36
C PRO A 138 -6.14 10.32 -7.15
N SER A 139 -5.90 11.41 -6.43
CA SER A 139 -5.34 12.64 -7.01
C SER A 139 -3.89 12.41 -7.47
N ALA A 140 -3.33 13.37 -8.21
CA ALA A 140 -1.92 13.31 -8.61
C ALA A 140 -0.96 13.27 -7.40
N THR A 141 -1.31 13.97 -6.32
CA THR A 141 -0.53 13.99 -5.08
C THR A 141 -0.58 12.63 -4.38
N GLU A 142 -1.76 12.04 -4.23
CA GLU A 142 -1.93 10.72 -3.62
C GLU A 142 -1.24 9.63 -4.45
N THR A 143 -1.30 9.73 -5.77
CA THR A 143 -0.59 8.83 -6.68
C THR A 143 0.93 8.91 -6.46
N LEU A 144 1.48 10.11 -6.29
CA LEU A 144 2.89 10.31 -5.98
C LEU A 144 3.26 9.68 -4.63
N LEU A 145 2.48 9.96 -3.59
CA LEU A 145 2.71 9.42 -2.24
C LEU A 145 2.67 7.88 -2.24
N LEU A 146 1.69 7.27 -2.91
CA LEU A 146 1.59 5.82 -3.05
C LEU A 146 2.83 5.22 -3.76
N ARG A 147 3.33 5.87 -4.82
CA ARG A 147 4.53 5.42 -5.53
C ARG A 147 5.78 5.52 -4.67
N VAL A 148 5.95 6.61 -3.92
CA VAL A 148 7.08 6.79 -2.99
C VAL A 148 7.01 5.73 -1.90
N ALA A 149 5.85 5.50 -1.30
CA ALA A 149 5.63 4.50 -0.29
C ALA A 149 5.95 3.07 -0.79
N ALA A 150 5.44 2.70 -1.97
CA ALA A 150 5.71 1.40 -2.60
C ALA A 150 7.22 1.21 -2.85
N ASN A 151 7.90 2.24 -3.36
CA ASN A 151 9.34 2.18 -3.62
C ASN A 151 10.15 2.03 -2.33
N GLN A 152 9.83 2.79 -1.28
CA GLN A 152 10.52 2.69 0.00
C GLN A 152 10.31 1.34 0.67
N ALA A 153 9.07 0.84 0.65
CA ALA A 153 8.77 -0.48 1.16
C ALA A 153 9.58 -1.56 0.44
N MET A 154 9.70 -1.48 -0.90
CA MET A 154 10.51 -2.42 -1.67
C MET A 154 11.98 -2.41 -1.25
N VAL A 155 12.58 -1.23 -1.06
CA VAL A 155 13.99 -1.11 -0.64
C VAL A 155 14.22 -1.79 0.71
N GLU A 156 13.31 -1.59 1.66
CA GLU A 156 13.46 -2.11 3.02
C GLU A 156 13.11 -3.60 3.11
N LEU A 157 12.15 -4.08 2.31
CA LEU A 157 11.89 -5.51 2.12
C LEU A 157 13.12 -6.24 1.55
N GLN A 158 13.81 -5.66 0.55
CA GLN A 158 15.05 -6.24 0.01
C GLN A 158 16.17 -6.29 1.06
N ARG A 159 16.28 -5.27 1.90
CA ARG A 159 17.26 -5.24 3.00
C ARG A 159 16.99 -6.33 4.03
N ALA A 160 15.73 -6.51 4.42
CA ALA A 160 15.31 -7.55 5.34
C ALA A 160 15.61 -8.96 4.78
N GLU A 161 15.26 -9.23 3.51
CA GLU A 161 15.55 -10.51 2.85
C GLU A 161 17.05 -10.81 2.74
N LEU A 162 17.86 -9.79 2.41
CA LEU A 162 19.31 -9.95 2.34
C LEU A 162 19.91 -10.25 3.72
N ALA A 163 19.40 -9.61 4.78
CA ALA A 163 19.84 -9.88 6.15
C ALA A 163 19.51 -11.33 6.58
N ILE A 164 18.30 -11.81 6.27
CA ILE A 164 17.88 -13.20 6.52
C ILE A 164 18.79 -14.17 5.77
N THR A 165 19.08 -13.89 4.49
CA THR A 165 19.93 -14.74 3.66
C THR A 165 21.36 -14.82 4.19
N ARG A 166 21.94 -13.69 4.61
CA ARG A 166 23.28 -13.65 5.24
C ARG A 166 23.33 -14.47 6.53
N GLN A 167 22.34 -14.28 7.40
CA GLN A 167 22.27 -15.02 8.66
C GLN A 167 22.16 -16.54 8.44
N ARG A 168 21.46 -16.98 7.39
CA ARG A 168 21.37 -18.40 7.01
C ARG A 168 22.66 -18.96 6.43
N ALA A 169 23.50 -18.14 5.81
CA ALA A 169 24.78 -18.57 5.23
C ALA A 169 25.92 -18.64 6.26
N GLU A 170 25.74 -18.04 7.44
CA GLU A 170 26.70 -18.05 8.54
C GLU A 170 26.44 -19.18 9.57
N LEU A 171 25.38 -19.96 9.38
CA LEU A 171 24.99 -21.13 10.18
C LEU A 171 25.41 -22.43 9.47
#